data_AF-A0A6J1Q9Q4-F1
#
_entry.id   AF-A0A6J1Q9Q4-F1
#
_cell.length_a   1.000
_cell.length_b   1.000
_cell.length_c   1.000
_cell.angle_alpha   90.00
_cell.angle_beta   90.00
_cell.angle_gamma   90.00
#
_symmetry.space_group_name_H-M   'P 1'
#
loop_
_entity.id
_entity.type
_entity.pdbx_description
1 polymer ?
#
loop_
_entity_poly.entity_id
_entity_poly.type
_entity_poly.pdbx_seq_one_letter_code
_entity_poly.pdbx_strand_id
1 'polypeptide(L)'
;MRQWLHIDWIFSLTSKGREQKKMLKILHKFTKRIIAERKLYHDRTNGQYLKSFYNDTSANRDDAEPVGIRRKRLAMLDLLIAASRDGLMTDSDIREEVDTFMFEGHDTTAMGLCFILALLAEHKDIQVSIVKCKSVF
;
A
#
# COMPACT_ATOMS: atom_id res chain seq x y z
N MET A 1 16.62 -12.46 26.87
CA MET A 1 15.29 -12.26 26.27
C MET A 1 14.25 -12.92 27.19
N ARG A 2 13.13 -12.28 27.56
CA ARG A 2 12.16 -12.83 28.52
C ARG A 2 11.22 -13.83 27.83
N GLN A 3 11.51 -15.12 27.94
CA GLN A 3 10.86 -16.19 27.16
C GLN A 3 9.34 -16.32 27.39
N TRP A 4 8.84 -15.95 28.57
CA TRP A 4 7.40 -16.03 28.89
C TRP A 4 6.54 -15.00 28.14
N LEU A 5 7.13 -13.99 27.51
CA LEU A 5 6.40 -13.02 26.67
C LEU A 5 6.03 -13.59 25.29
N HIS A 6 6.54 -14.77 24.91
CA HIS A 6 6.11 -15.45 23.68
C HIS A 6 4.72 -16.10 23.81
N ILE A 7 4.23 -16.31 25.02
CA ILE A 7 2.89 -16.83 25.25
C ILE A 7 1.89 -15.69 25.16
N ASP A 8 1.02 -15.70 24.15
CA ASP A 8 0.06 -14.63 23.84
C ASP A 8 -0.82 -14.26 25.04
N TRP A 9 -1.26 -15.26 25.81
CA TRP A 9 -2.08 -15.02 26.99
C TRP A 9 -1.32 -14.20 28.03
N ILE A 10 -0.10 -14.62 28.38
CA ILE A 10 0.75 -13.92 29.35
C ILE A 10 1.09 -12.52 28.82
N PHE A 11 1.45 -12.41 27.55
CA PHE A 11 1.77 -11.14 26.90
C PHE A 11 0.58 -10.16 26.93
N SER A 12 -0.62 -10.64 26.62
CA SER A 12 -1.85 -9.83 26.59
C SER A 12 -2.22 -9.22 27.94
N LEU A 13 -1.79 -9.86 29.04
CA LEU A 13 -1.99 -9.39 30.41
C LEU A 13 -0.95 -8.35 30.84
N THR A 14 0.15 -8.20 30.09
CA THR A 14 1.18 -7.20 30.38
C THR A 14 0.75 -5.79 29.97
N SER A 15 1.41 -4.76 30.53
CA SER A 15 1.21 -3.37 30.09
C SER A 15 1.51 -3.20 28.59
N LYS A 16 2.58 -3.85 28.11
CA LYS A 16 3.00 -3.79 26.69
C LYS A 16 2.02 -4.48 25.75
N GLY A 17 1.46 -5.64 26.11
CA GLY A 17 0.41 -6.28 25.32
C GLY A 17 -0.86 -5.42 25.24
N ARG A 18 -1.24 -4.76 26.33
CA ARG A 18 -2.36 -3.80 26.31
C ARG A 18 -2.09 -2.58 25.43
N GLU A 19 -0.87 -2.04 25.47
CA GLU A 19 -0.42 -0.94 24.62
C GLU A 19 -0.47 -1.33 23.14
N GLN A 20 0.13 -2.48 22.77
CA GLN A 20 0.08 -3.02 21.42
C GLN A 20 -1.36 -3.23 20.94
N LYS A 21 -2.24 -3.80 21.78
CA LYS A 21 -3.65 -4.00 21.42
C LYS A 21 -4.37 -2.68 21.14
N LYS A 22 -4.06 -1.60 21.89
CA LYS A 22 -4.59 -0.26 21.60
C LYS A 22 -4.09 0.27 20.25
N MET A 23 -2.78 0.13 19.97
CA MET A 23 -2.21 0.58 18.69
C MET A 23 -2.77 -0.20 17.51
N LEU A 24 -2.85 -1.53 17.61
CA LEU A 24 -3.50 -2.37 16.59
C LEU A 24 -4.95 -1.97 16.35
N LYS A 25 -5.69 -1.58 17.39
CA LYS A 25 -7.06 -1.09 17.22
C LYS A 25 -7.12 0.21 16.41
N ILE A 26 -6.18 1.11 16.61
CA ILE A 26 -6.08 2.36 15.83
C ILE A 26 -5.70 2.04 14.38
N LEU A 27 -4.68 1.19 14.18
CA LEU A 27 -4.22 0.75 12.87
C LEU A 27 -5.37 0.12 12.08
N HIS A 28 -6.00 -0.92 12.62
CA HIS A 28 -7.12 -1.60 11.95
C HIS A 28 -8.31 -0.67 11.70
N LYS A 29 -8.55 0.33 12.57
CA LYS A 29 -9.62 1.32 12.34
C LYS A 29 -9.29 2.18 11.11
N PHE A 30 -8.04 2.61 10.99
CA PHE A 30 -7.58 3.42 9.86
C PHE A 30 -7.66 2.63 8.55
N THR A 31 -7.16 1.40 8.53
CA THR A 31 -7.10 0.56 7.33
C THR A 31 -8.49 0.14 6.85
N LYS A 32 -9.36 -0.27 7.77
CA LYS A 32 -10.78 -0.56 7.47
C LYS A 32 -11.50 0.65 6.89
N ARG A 33 -11.21 1.87 7.38
CA ARG A 33 -11.82 3.09 6.84
C ARG A 33 -11.41 3.32 5.38
N ILE A 34 -10.12 3.21 5.06
CA ILE A 34 -9.63 3.37 3.69
C ILE A 34 -10.25 2.34 2.74
N ILE A 35 -10.29 1.08 3.15
CA ILE A 35 -10.90 0.00 2.36
C ILE A 35 -12.38 0.29 2.12
N ALA A 36 -13.12 0.69 3.15
CA ALA A 36 -14.54 1.02 3.05
C ALA A 36 -14.79 2.22 2.12
N GLU A 37 -14.03 3.30 2.27
CA GLU A 37 -14.12 4.47 1.40
C GLU A 37 -13.84 4.12 -0.07
N ARG A 38 -12.85 3.26 -0.32
CA ARG A 38 -12.52 2.83 -1.67
C ARG A 38 -13.56 1.88 -2.28
N LYS A 39 -14.13 0.98 -1.50
CA LYS A 39 -15.27 0.13 -1.93
C LYS A 39 -16.47 1.00 -2.30
N LEU A 40 -16.84 1.96 -1.45
CA LEU A 40 -17.93 2.91 -1.70
C LEU A 40 -17.72 3.74 -2.98
N TYR A 41 -16.47 4.17 -3.24
CA TYR A 41 -16.14 4.85 -4.48
C TYR A 41 -16.44 4.00 -5.72
N HIS A 42 -16.07 2.71 -5.68
CA HIS A 42 -16.36 1.78 -6.79
C HIS A 42 -17.84 1.47 -6.94
N ASP A 43 -18.60 1.43 -5.84
CA ASP A 43 -20.06 1.24 -5.90
C ASP A 43 -20.74 2.47 -6.53
N ARG A 44 -20.35 3.69 -6.13
CA ARG A 44 -20.91 4.94 -6.69
C ARG A 44 -20.57 5.17 -8.15
N THR A 45 -19.42 4.68 -8.61
CA THR A 45 -18.96 4.81 -10.00
C THR A 45 -19.35 3.61 -10.86
N ASN A 46 -20.21 2.70 -10.37
CA ASN A 46 -20.60 1.46 -11.03
C ASN A 46 -19.40 0.62 -11.51
N GLY A 47 -18.30 0.68 -10.76
CA GLY A 47 -17.04 0.01 -11.04
C GLY A 47 -16.38 0.46 -12.34
N GLN A 48 -16.65 1.67 -12.85
CA GLN A 48 -16.11 2.16 -14.12
C GLN A 48 -14.57 2.01 -14.20
N TYR A 49 -13.88 2.26 -13.09
CA TYR A 49 -12.43 2.14 -13.00
C TYR A 49 -11.96 0.68 -13.03
N LEU A 50 -12.71 -0.25 -12.43
CA LEU A 50 -12.42 -1.69 -12.41
C LEU A 50 -12.79 -2.38 -13.74
N LYS A 51 -13.92 -2.01 -14.36
CA LYS A 51 -14.38 -2.55 -15.66
C LYS A 51 -13.40 -2.27 -16.79
N SER A 52 -12.75 -1.10 -16.76
CA SER A 52 -11.69 -0.75 -17.71
C SER A 52 -10.53 -1.76 -17.71
N PHE A 53 -10.27 -2.43 -16.59
CA PHE A 53 -9.21 -3.43 -16.46
C PHE A 53 -9.61 -4.79 -17.05
N TYR A 54 -10.85 -5.24 -16.80
CA TYR A 54 -11.35 -6.49 -17.39
C TYR A 54 -11.49 -6.40 -18.91
N ASN A 55 -11.99 -5.28 -19.44
CA ASN A 55 -12.13 -5.09 -20.88
C ASN A 55 -10.77 -5.15 -21.62
N ASP A 56 -9.70 -4.63 -21.01
CA ASP A 56 -8.32 -4.74 -21.53
C ASP A 56 -7.76 -6.17 -21.44
N THR A 57 -8.27 -6.99 -20.50
CA THR A 57 -7.80 -8.37 -20.29
C THR A 57 -8.55 -9.37 -21.18
N SER A 58 -9.81 -9.09 -21.53
CA SER A 58 -10.64 -9.91 -22.44
C SER A 58 -10.50 -9.56 -23.92
N ALA A 59 -9.88 -8.42 -24.25
CA ALA A 59 -9.56 -8.06 -25.63
C ALA A 59 -8.28 -8.80 -26.08
N ASN A 60 -8.49 -9.98 -26.64
CA ASN A 60 -7.63 -10.72 -27.59
C ASN A 60 -6.11 -10.75 -27.32
N ARG A 61 -5.65 -11.93 -26.91
CA ARG A 61 -4.36 -12.48 -27.33
C ARG A 61 -4.43 -12.86 -28.81
N ASP A 62 -4.57 -11.88 -29.69
CA ASP A 62 -4.28 -12.07 -31.11
C ASP A 62 -3.07 -11.21 -31.45
N ASP A 63 -2.03 -11.90 -31.91
CA ASP A 63 -0.72 -11.36 -32.28
C ASP A 63 -0.84 -10.32 -33.41
N ALA A 64 -1.07 -9.05 -33.05
CA ALA A 64 -0.80 -7.89 -33.89
C ALA A 64 -0.88 -6.59 -33.05
N GLU A 65 0.25 -6.15 -32.49
CA GLU A 65 0.44 -4.73 -32.15
C GLU A 65 0.43 -3.92 -33.47
N PRO A 66 -0.24 -2.75 -33.54
CA PRO A 66 0.28 -1.57 -32.85
C PRO A 66 -0.77 -0.57 -32.33
N VAL A 67 -0.32 0.35 -31.46
CA VAL A 67 -0.95 1.66 -31.10
C VAL A 67 -1.80 1.66 -29.81
N GLY A 68 -1.15 2.07 -28.71
CA GLY A 68 -1.67 3.17 -27.88
C GLY A 68 -2.71 2.84 -26.80
N ILE A 69 -3.13 1.60 -26.60
CA ILE A 69 -3.97 1.25 -25.45
C ILE A 69 -3.07 1.17 -24.22
N ARG A 70 -2.88 2.30 -23.53
CA ARG A 70 -2.29 2.34 -22.19
C ARG A 70 -3.10 1.41 -21.29
N ARG A 71 -2.64 0.17 -21.10
CA ARG A 71 -3.17 -0.75 -20.08
C ARG A 71 -3.35 0.05 -18.80
N LYS A 72 -4.59 0.23 -18.39
CA LYS A 72 -4.89 1.06 -17.22
C LYS A 72 -4.42 0.30 -15.99
N ARG A 73 -3.22 0.64 -15.51
CA ARG A 73 -2.62 0.02 -14.32
C ARG A 73 -3.44 0.40 -13.10
N LEU A 74 -4.13 -0.58 -12.52
CA LEU A 74 -4.83 -0.39 -11.25
C LEU A 74 -3.83 -0.12 -10.13
N ALA A 75 -4.22 0.72 -9.19
CA ALA A 75 -3.53 0.81 -7.92
C ALA A 75 -3.71 -0.50 -7.15
N MET A 76 -2.75 -0.83 -6.28
CA MET A 76 -2.75 -2.08 -5.49
C MET A 76 -4.09 -2.34 -4.79
N LEU A 77 -4.64 -1.35 -4.06
CA LEU A 77 -5.92 -1.51 -3.36
C LEU A 77 -7.09 -1.80 -4.32
N ASP A 78 -7.08 -1.22 -5.52
CA ASP A 78 -8.12 -1.48 -6.51
C ASP A 78 -8.03 -2.91 -7.06
N LEU A 79 -6.80 -3.43 -7.22
CA LEU A 79 -6.57 -4.82 -7.62
C LEU A 79 -7.12 -5.80 -6.57
N LEU A 80 -6.87 -5.54 -5.28
CA LEU A 80 -7.39 -6.38 -4.19
C LEU A 80 -8.92 -6.34 -4.10
N ILE A 81 -9.53 -5.16 -4.31
CA ILE A 81 -10.99 -5.01 -4.33
C ILE A 81 -11.59 -5.76 -5.53
N ALA A 82 -10.93 -5.74 -6.70
CA ALA A 82 -11.37 -6.52 -7.87
C ALA A 82 -11.35 -8.02 -7.58
N ALA A 83 -10.22 -8.54 -7.05
CA ALA A 83 -10.06 -9.95 -6.71
C ALA A 83 -11.11 -10.43 -5.68
N SER A 84 -11.44 -9.57 -4.70
CA SER A 84 -12.47 -9.88 -3.71
C SER A 84 -13.88 -9.95 -4.32
N ARG A 85 -14.20 -9.11 -5.32
CA ARG A 85 -15.48 -9.17 -6.05
C ARG A 85 -15.62 -10.45 -6.88
N ASP A 86 -14.51 -10.99 -7.37
CA ASP A 86 -14.46 -12.28 -8.06
C ASP A 86 -14.46 -13.48 -7.09
N GLY A 87 -14.54 -13.24 -5.78
CA GLY A 87 -14.55 -14.29 -4.76
C GLY A 87 -13.20 -14.93 -4.48
N LEU A 88 -12.10 -14.36 -4.97
CA LEU A 88 -10.73 -14.89 -4.79
C LEU A 88 -10.10 -14.50 -3.45
N MET A 89 -10.61 -13.46 -2.78
CA MET A 89 -10.11 -12.96 -1.50
C MET A 89 -11.23 -12.50 -0.58
N THR A 90 -11.05 -12.74 0.72
CA THR A 90 -11.96 -12.24 1.76
C THR A 90 -11.61 -10.81 2.17
N ASP A 91 -12.53 -10.16 2.87
CA ASP A 91 -12.30 -8.83 3.45
C ASP A 91 -11.19 -8.82 4.51
N SER A 92 -10.91 -9.96 5.17
CA SER A 92 -9.77 -10.04 6.09
C SER A 92 -8.45 -10.08 5.31
N ASP A 93 -8.39 -10.84 4.22
CA ASP A 93 -7.18 -10.96 3.40
C ASP A 93 -6.82 -9.60 2.79
N ILE A 94 -7.80 -8.85 2.26
CA ILE A 94 -7.57 -7.48 1.76
C ILE A 94 -7.00 -6.60 2.87
N ARG A 95 -7.57 -6.69 4.08
CA ARG A 95 -7.12 -5.88 5.21
C ARG A 95 -5.70 -6.24 5.61
N GLU A 96 -5.34 -7.51 5.66
CA GLU A 96 -3.99 -7.96 6.04
C GLU A 96 -2.93 -7.49 5.05
N GLU A 97 -3.22 -7.57 3.75
CA GLU A 97 -2.34 -7.03 2.70
C GLU A 97 -2.21 -5.51 2.79
N VAL A 98 -3.34 -4.81 3.00
CA VAL A 98 -3.35 -3.34 3.14
C VAL A 98 -2.63 -2.88 4.42
N ASP A 99 -2.81 -3.59 5.53
CA ASP A 99 -2.12 -3.34 6.81
C ASP A 99 -0.59 -3.45 6.60
N THR A 100 -0.14 -4.50 5.91
CA THR A 100 1.27 -4.76 5.61
C THR A 100 1.87 -3.68 4.71
N PHE A 101 1.24 -3.40 3.57
CA PHE A 101 1.75 -2.40 2.62
C PHE A 101 1.79 -0.99 3.20
N MET A 102 0.78 -0.60 3.99
CA MET A 102 0.80 0.72 4.61
C MET A 102 1.89 0.84 5.67
N PHE A 103 2.20 -0.24 6.39
CA PHE A 103 3.33 -0.23 7.33
C PHE A 103 4.67 -0.16 6.59
N GLU A 104 4.95 -1.12 5.72
CA GLU A 104 6.25 -1.26 5.08
C GLU A 104 6.55 -0.12 4.11
N GLY A 105 5.55 0.36 3.37
CA GLY A 105 5.76 1.34 2.31
C GLY A 105 6.18 2.72 2.81
N HIS A 106 5.67 3.17 3.96
CA HIS A 106 5.91 4.54 4.44
C HIS A 106 7.11 4.65 5.39
N ASP A 107 7.24 3.74 6.36
CA ASP A 107 8.27 3.84 7.41
C ASP A 107 9.67 3.64 6.83
N THR A 108 9.83 2.65 5.93
CA THR A 108 11.11 2.35 5.29
C THR A 108 11.57 3.47 4.36
N THR A 109 10.66 4.03 3.57
CA THR A 109 10.97 5.12 2.63
C THR A 109 11.24 6.43 3.37
N ALA A 110 10.50 6.72 4.44
CA ALA A 110 10.76 7.87 5.31
C ALA A 110 12.17 7.79 5.92
N MET A 111 12.56 6.65 6.46
CA MET A 111 13.92 6.43 6.96
C MET A 111 14.97 6.60 5.87
N GLY A 112 14.76 6.01 4.69
CA GLY A 112 15.64 6.17 3.54
C GLY A 112 15.82 7.64 3.16
N LEU A 113 14.73 8.40 3.09
CA LEU A 113 14.77 9.84 2.83
C LEU A 113 15.51 10.60 3.94
N CYS A 114 15.31 10.26 5.21
CA CYS A 114 16.06 10.87 6.31
C CYS A 114 17.58 10.67 6.15
N PHE A 115 18.03 9.46 5.80
CA PHE A 115 19.44 9.21 5.55
C PHE A 115 19.97 9.93 4.32
N ILE A 116 19.20 9.95 3.22
CA ILE A 116 19.56 10.71 2.01
C ILE A 116 19.74 12.18 2.36
N LEU A 117 18.80 12.79 3.08
CA LEU A 117 18.87 14.19 3.47
C LEU A 117 20.05 14.47 4.41
N ALA A 118 20.34 13.56 5.36
CA ALA A 118 21.49 13.69 6.24
C ALA A 118 22.82 13.66 5.46
N LEU A 119 22.95 12.75 4.50
CA LEU A 119 24.14 12.66 3.65
C LEU A 119 24.28 13.87 2.72
N LEU A 120 23.18 14.38 2.16
CA LEU A 120 23.22 15.58 1.34
C LEU A 120 23.64 16.82 2.13
N ALA A 121 23.23 16.93 3.39
CA ALA A 121 23.63 18.04 4.26
C ALA A 121 25.15 18.06 4.54
N GLU A 122 25.78 16.89 4.62
CA GLU A 122 27.23 16.75 4.80
C GLU A 122 28.00 16.98 3.49
N HIS A 123 27.46 16.50 2.36
CA HIS A 123 28.11 16.56 1.05
C HIS A 123 27.54 17.66 0.14
N LYS A 124 27.93 18.91 0.42
CA LYS A 124 27.44 20.11 -0.28
C LYS A 124 27.70 20.11 -1.79
N ASP A 125 28.80 19.53 -2.24
CA ASP A 125 29.16 19.38 -3.66
C ASP A 125 28.17 18.48 -4.42
N ILE A 126 27.75 17.38 -3.79
CA ILE A 126 26.73 16.47 -4.32
C ILE A 126 25.36 17.15 -4.29
N GLN A 127 25.01 17.83 -3.20
CA GLN A 127 23.75 18.57 -3.08
C GLN A 127 23.61 19.64 -4.18
N VAL A 128 24.65 20.43 -4.45
CA VAL A 128 24.66 21.43 -5.52
C VAL A 128 24.51 20.79 -6.89
N SER A 129 25.11 19.63 -7.11
CA SER A 129 25.02 18.89 -8.38
C SER A 129 23.59 18.41 -8.64
N ILE A 130 22.90 17.88 -7.61
CA ILE A 130 21.49 17.46 -7.70
C ILE A 130 20.56 18.66 -7.97
N VAL A 131 20.79 19.80 -7.29
CA VAL A 131 19.99 21.01 -7.53
C VAL A 131 20.18 21.56 -8.94
N LYS A 132 21.40 21.56 -9.46
CA LYS A 132 21.69 21.98 -10.84
C LYS A 132 21.03 21.05 -11.87
N CYS A 133 21.06 19.74 -11.64
CA CYS A 133 20.40 18.77 -12.52
C CYS A 133 18.88 19.01 -12.61
N LYS A 134 18.25 19.48 -11.53
CA LYS A 134 16.84 19.89 -11.53
C LYS A 134 16.52 21.12 -12.37
N SER A 135 17.48 22.00 -12.67
CA SER A 135 17.25 23.18 -13.53
C SER A 135 17.40 22.89 -15.03
N VAL A 136 17.77 21.66 -15.40
CA VAL A 136 17.97 21.24 -16.80
C VAL A 136 16.75 20.49 -17.35
N PHE A 137 15.81 20.08 -16.49
CA PHE A 137 14.50 19.54 -16.83
C PHE A 137 13.40 20.56 -16.56
#